data_AF-A0A1Y5TWE7-F1
#
_entry.id   AF-A0A1Y5TWE7-F1
#
_cell.length_a   1.000
_cell.length_b   1.000
_cell.length_c   1.000
_cell.angle_alpha   90.00
_cell.angle_beta   90.00
_cell.angle_gamma   90.00
#
_symmetry.space_group_name_H-M   'P 1'
#
loop_
_entity.id
_entity.type
_entity.pdbx_description
1 polymer ?
#
loop_
_entity_poly.entity_id
_entity_poly.type
_entity_poly.pdbx_seq_one_letter_code
_entity_poly.pdbx_strand_id
1 'polypeptide(L)'
;MQPETRWRFFTDQVMGGVSTGGVTFAQEDGLNFARMTGRVSTANRGGFIQMQLDLVGPPPEDTTGVRLMVRGNDQRYFVHLRTGGTLLPWQYYQAGFEVSESWTEVRLPLVAFTASGALLRSVPKPGSLSSVAVVAYGRDHDARIDVREVGFY
;
A
#
# COMPACT_ATOMS: atom_id res chain seq x y z
N MET A 1 -16.12 15.83 3.19
CA MET A 1 -15.55 14.96 2.14
C MET A 1 -15.28 13.61 2.77
N GLN A 2 -15.79 12.53 2.19
CA GLN A 2 -15.74 11.16 2.73
C GLN A 2 -14.35 10.53 2.52
N PRO A 3 -13.50 10.37 3.55
CA PRO A 3 -12.15 9.79 3.42
C PRO A 3 -12.14 8.39 2.79
N GLU A 4 -13.23 7.64 2.93
CA GLU A 4 -13.45 6.34 2.31
C GLU A 4 -13.39 6.37 0.77
N THR A 5 -13.71 7.48 0.10
CA THR A 5 -13.80 7.53 -1.38
C THR A 5 -12.47 7.69 -2.13
N ARG A 6 -11.32 7.46 -1.50
CA ARG A 6 -10.01 7.81 -2.10
C ARG A 6 -9.11 6.64 -2.46
N TRP A 7 -9.54 5.42 -2.17
CA TRP A 7 -8.79 4.23 -2.56
C TRP A 7 -9.02 3.89 -4.03
N ARG A 8 -7.92 3.83 -4.78
CA ARG A 8 -7.91 3.35 -6.17
C ARG A 8 -7.28 1.97 -6.23
N PHE A 9 -7.89 1.08 -7.00
CA PHE A 9 -7.39 -0.29 -7.17
C PHE A 9 -6.56 -0.42 -8.44
N PHE A 10 -5.45 -1.16 -8.37
CA PHE A 10 -4.61 -1.48 -9.51
C PHE A 10 -4.18 -2.95 -9.46
N THR A 11 -3.97 -3.53 -10.63
CA THR A 11 -3.46 -4.90 -10.81
C THR A 11 -2.33 -4.90 -11.83
N ASP A 12 -1.57 -5.99 -11.87
CA ASP A 12 -0.56 -6.25 -12.89
C ASP A 12 -1.10 -6.44 -14.32
N GLN A 13 -2.42 -6.42 -14.53
CA GLN A 13 -3.03 -6.59 -15.85
C GLN A 13 -2.60 -5.52 -16.84
N VAL A 14 -2.23 -4.33 -16.37
CA VAL A 14 -1.65 -3.26 -17.21
C VAL A 14 -0.33 -3.65 -17.87
N MET A 15 0.36 -4.67 -17.33
CA MET A 15 1.61 -5.23 -17.86
C MET A 15 1.42 -6.64 -18.46
N GLY A 16 0.16 -7.09 -18.63
CA GLY A 16 -0.17 -8.45 -19.13
C GLY A 16 -0.23 -9.53 -18.05
N GLY A 17 -0.14 -9.16 -16.78
CA GLY A 17 -0.37 -10.05 -15.64
C GLY A 17 -1.81 -10.55 -15.55
N VAL A 18 -2.04 -11.57 -14.72
CA VAL A 18 -3.35 -12.24 -14.57
C VAL A 18 -3.87 -12.16 -13.14
N SER A 19 -3.33 -11.26 -12.31
CA SER A 19 -3.86 -11.03 -10.98
C SER A 19 -5.22 -10.34 -11.06
N THR A 20 -6.14 -10.76 -10.20
CA THR A 20 -7.52 -10.24 -10.17
C THR A 20 -7.92 -9.87 -8.75
N GLY A 21 -8.85 -8.93 -8.59
CA GLY A 21 -9.31 -8.50 -7.28
C GLY A 21 -10.11 -7.21 -7.33
N GLY A 22 -10.28 -6.60 -6.16
CA GLY A 22 -10.93 -5.31 -6.03
C GLY A 22 -10.80 -4.73 -4.63
N VAL A 23 -11.31 -3.51 -4.49
CA VAL A 23 -11.48 -2.82 -3.21
C VAL A 23 -12.95 -2.64 -2.95
N THR A 24 -13.38 -2.96 -1.73
CA THR A 24 -14.71 -2.66 -1.22
C THR A 24 -14.60 -1.85 0.06
N PHE A 25 -15.68 -1.16 0.40
CA PHE A 25 -15.79 -0.44 1.67
C PHE A 25 -16.81 -1.15 2.53
N ALA A 26 -16.45 -1.40 3.78
CA ALA A 26 -17.29 -2.12 4.71
C ALA A 26 -17.25 -1.45 6.08
N GLN A 27 -18.25 -1.82 6.88
CA GLN A 27 -18.37 -1.42 8.27
C GLN A 27 -18.61 -2.68 9.12
N GLU A 28 -17.90 -2.78 10.23
CA GLU A 28 -18.02 -3.87 11.21
C GLU A 28 -17.85 -3.27 12.60
N ASP A 29 -18.79 -3.53 13.53
CA ASP A 29 -18.76 -3.00 14.89
C ASP A 29 -18.55 -1.47 14.97
N GLY A 30 -19.14 -0.73 14.03
CA GLY A 30 -19.01 0.72 13.93
C GLY A 30 -17.67 1.22 13.37
N LEU A 31 -16.76 0.32 12.98
CA LEU A 31 -15.49 0.65 12.34
C LEU A 31 -15.62 0.56 10.81
N ASN A 32 -15.34 1.67 10.13
CA ASN A 32 -15.27 1.71 8.67
C ASN A 32 -13.87 1.31 8.20
N PHE A 33 -13.78 0.51 7.15
CA PHE A 33 -12.50 0.11 6.56
C PHE A 33 -12.61 -0.14 5.05
N ALA A 34 -11.47 0.00 4.38
CA ALA A 34 -11.29 -0.46 3.01
C ALA A 34 -10.79 -1.91 3.04
N ARG A 35 -11.42 -2.78 2.26
CA ARG A 35 -11.04 -4.19 2.10
C ARG A 35 -10.49 -4.41 0.71
N MET A 36 -9.25 -4.87 0.62
CA MET A 36 -8.68 -5.39 -0.63
C MET A 36 -8.74 -6.91 -0.62
N THR A 37 -9.36 -7.48 -1.63
CA THR A 37 -9.42 -8.94 -1.85
C THR A 37 -9.05 -9.29 -3.29
N GLY A 38 -8.40 -10.41 -3.49
CA GLY A 38 -8.08 -10.89 -4.84
C GLY A 38 -7.13 -12.06 -4.86
N ARG A 39 -6.77 -12.51 -6.06
CA ARG A 39 -5.75 -13.52 -6.30
C ARG A 39 -4.57 -12.89 -7.01
N VAL A 40 -3.39 -13.01 -6.40
CA VAL A 40 -2.12 -12.62 -7.01
C VAL A 40 -1.53 -13.83 -7.72
N SER A 41 -1.06 -13.63 -8.95
CA SER A 41 -0.28 -14.62 -9.69
C SER A 41 0.95 -13.98 -10.33
N THR A 42 2.08 -14.65 -10.20
CA THR A 42 3.38 -14.28 -10.79
C THR A 42 3.50 -14.70 -12.26
N ALA A 43 2.48 -15.38 -12.81
CA ALA A 43 2.40 -15.65 -14.24
C ALA A 43 2.46 -14.36 -15.07
N ASN A 44 2.96 -14.47 -16.30
CA ASN A 44 3.15 -13.36 -17.24
C ASN A 44 4.01 -12.20 -16.70
N ARG A 45 4.97 -12.49 -15.82
CA ARG A 45 5.84 -11.48 -15.18
C ARG A 45 5.03 -10.44 -14.37
N GLY A 46 3.82 -10.82 -13.95
CA GLY A 46 2.99 -10.06 -13.04
C GLY A 46 3.38 -10.31 -11.57
N GLY A 47 2.37 -10.35 -10.72
CA GLY A 47 2.49 -10.65 -9.31
C GLY A 47 2.08 -9.49 -8.41
N PHE A 48 1.08 -8.67 -8.78
CA PHE A 48 0.52 -7.74 -7.81
C PHE A 48 -0.96 -7.38 -7.96
N ILE A 49 -1.57 -7.11 -6.81
CA ILE A 49 -2.74 -6.23 -6.69
C ILE A 49 -2.45 -5.17 -5.60
N GLN A 50 -3.00 -3.98 -5.75
CA GLN A 50 -2.84 -2.92 -4.76
C GLN A 50 -4.05 -2.01 -4.65
N MET A 51 -4.20 -1.42 -3.47
CA MET A 51 -5.05 -0.26 -3.27
C MET A 51 -4.21 0.94 -2.85
N GLN A 52 -4.43 2.08 -3.49
CA GLN A 52 -3.65 3.30 -3.31
C GLN A 52 -4.52 4.45 -2.85
N LEU A 53 -4.00 5.18 -1.86
CA LEU A 53 -4.52 6.44 -1.37
C LEU A 53 -3.63 7.58 -1.87
N ASP A 54 -4.22 8.50 -2.64
CA ASP A 54 -3.55 9.78 -3.00
C ASP A 54 -3.66 10.78 -1.85
N LEU A 55 -2.53 11.37 -1.47
CA LEU A 55 -2.48 12.37 -0.43
C LEU A 55 -2.96 13.73 -0.98
N VAL A 56 -3.72 14.50 -0.19
CA VAL A 56 -4.09 15.88 -0.55
C VAL A 56 -2.85 16.78 -0.62
N GLY A 57 -1.90 16.51 0.27
CA GLY A 57 -0.64 17.19 0.39
C GLY A 57 0.33 16.30 1.16
N PRO A 58 1.63 16.63 1.14
CA PRO A 58 2.63 15.85 1.85
C PRO A 58 2.39 15.94 3.37
N PRO A 59 2.79 14.91 4.13
CA PRO A 59 2.83 14.98 5.58
C PRO A 59 3.88 16.01 6.07
N PRO A 60 3.84 16.39 7.36
CA PRO A 60 4.82 17.28 7.98
C PRO A 60 6.27 16.87 7.73
N GLU A 61 7.19 17.84 7.60
CA GLU A 61 8.60 17.54 7.27
C GLU A 61 9.33 16.73 8.36
N ASP A 62 8.86 16.78 9.61
CA ASP A 62 9.37 16.02 10.76
C ASP A 62 8.82 14.58 10.84
N THR A 63 7.94 14.19 9.91
CA THR A 63 7.46 12.81 9.80
C THR A 63 8.62 11.84 9.65
N THR A 64 8.64 10.83 10.49
CA THR A 64 9.65 9.77 10.55
C THR A 64 9.14 8.44 10.01
N GLY A 65 7.83 8.25 9.88
CA GLY A 65 7.26 7.00 9.39
C GLY A 65 5.79 7.04 9.00
N VAL A 66 5.33 5.88 8.53
CA VAL A 66 3.93 5.60 8.18
C VAL A 66 3.34 4.68 9.24
N ARG A 67 2.12 4.97 9.67
CA ARG A 67 1.33 4.15 10.58
C ARG A 67 0.10 3.63 9.85
N LEU A 68 -0.20 2.34 10.00
CA LEU A 68 -1.42 1.74 9.48
C LEU A 68 -2.17 1.01 10.59
N MET A 69 -3.50 1.04 10.55
CA MET A 69 -4.35 0.15 11.35
C MET A 69 -4.96 -0.89 10.41
N VAL A 70 -4.53 -2.15 10.56
CA VAL A 70 -4.77 -3.22 9.58
C VAL A 70 -5.13 -4.56 10.22
N ARG A 71 -5.81 -5.41 9.47
CA ARG A 71 -5.95 -6.86 9.72
C ARG A 71 -5.99 -7.60 8.39
N GLY A 72 -5.78 -8.91 8.37
CA GLY A 72 -5.83 -9.69 7.14
C GLY A 72 -5.86 -11.19 7.38
N ASN A 73 -5.21 -11.93 6.49
CA ASN A 73 -5.25 -13.40 6.42
C ASN A 73 -3.90 -14.05 6.76
N ASP A 74 -3.19 -13.54 7.76
CA ASP A 74 -1.89 -14.08 8.21
C ASP A 74 -0.86 -14.16 7.08
N GLN A 75 -0.91 -13.18 6.16
CA GLN A 75 -0.01 -13.08 5.01
C GLN A 75 0.86 -11.82 5.10
N ARG A 76 1.99 -11.84 4.39
CA ARG A 76 2.83 -10.65 4.23
C ARG A 76 2.30 -9.73 3.14
N TYR A 77 2.29 -8.43 3.43
CA TYR A 77 1.94 -7.35 2.53
C TYR A 77 3.05 -6.30 2.49
N PHE A 78 2.89 -5.29 1.64
CA PHE A 78 3.84 -4.20 1.48
C PHE A 78 3.13 -2.85 1.48
N VAL A 79 3.84 -1.83 1.97
CA VAL A 79 3.51 -0.44 1.69
C VAL A 79 4.39 0.03 0.55
N HIS A 80 3.76 0.60 -0.48
CA HIS A 80 4.45 1.37 -1.52
C HIS A 80 4.23 2.86 -1.28
N LEU A 81 5.31 3.62 -1.26
CA LEU A 81 5.27 5.08 -1.23
C LEU A 81 5.73 5.65 -2.57
N ARG A 82 5.06 6.71 -3.00
CA ARG A 82 5.51 7.55 -4.10
C ARG A 82 5.78 8.95 -3.62
N THR A 83 6.66 9.63 -4.34
CA THR A 83 7.03 11.02 -4.08
C THR A 83 6.97 11.84 -5.36
N GLY A 84 7.13 13.16 -5.27
CA GLY A 84 7.34 14.00 -6.47
C GLY A 84 8.53 13.57 -7.34
N GLY A 85 9.49 12.81 -6.79
CA GLY A 85 10.63 12.26 -7.54
C GLY A 85 10.41 10.88 -8.16
N THR A 86 9.29 10.20 -7.90
CA THR A 86 8.95 8.93 -8.57
C THR A 86 8.23 9.21 -9.88
N LEU A 87 8.99 9.60 -10.91
CA LEU A 87 8.46 10.04 -12.20
C LEU A 87 8.09 8.87 -13.12
N LEU A 88 8.74 7.72 -12.96
CA LEU A 88 8.53 6.54 -13.79
C LEU A 88 7.52 5.59 -13.12
N PRO A 89 6.68 4.88 -13.88
CA PRO A 89 5.59 4.08 -13.31
C PRO A 89 6.06 2.91 -12.44
N TRP A 90 7.29 2.42 -12.64
CA TRP A 90 7.90 1.36 -11.82
C TRP A 90 8.65 1.88 -10.59
N GLN A 91 8.76 3.20 -10.39
CA GLN A 91 9.43 3.78 -9.23
C GLN A 91 8.48 3.87 -8.04
N TYR A 92 8.94 3.32 -6.92
CA TYR A 92 8.29 3.37 -5.62
C TYR A 92 9.33 3.09 -4.53
N TYR A 93 8.95 3.38 -3.30
CA TYR A 93 9.67 2.93 -2.10
C TYR A 93 8.84 1.84 -1.43
N GLN A 94 9.45 0.72 -1.05
CA GLN A 94 8.74 -0.44 -0.51
C GLN A 94 9.21 -0.79 0.90
N ALA A 95 8.27 -1.05 1.80
CA ALA A 95 8.52 -1.70 3.08
C ALA A 95 7.50 -2.82 3.30
N GLY A 96 7.94 -3.99 3.77
CA GLY A 96 7.07 -5.13 4.04
C GLY A 96 6.56 -5.16 5.47
N PHE A 97 5.37 -5.70 5.69
CA PHE A 97 4.78 -5.91 7.00
C PHE A 97 3.90 -7.16 7.02
N GLU A 98 3.66 -7.70 8.21
CA GLU A 98 2.78 -8.86 8.45
C GLU A 98 1.46 -8.37 9.04
N VAL A 99 0.38 -9.11 8.78
CA VAL A 99 -0.94 -8.86 9.36
C VAL A 99 -1.47 -10.12 10.00
N SER A 100 -2.33 -9.98 11.00
CA SER A 100 -3.09 -11.08 11.58
C SER A 100 -4.59 -10.90 11.34
N GLU A 101 -5.40 -11.88 11.72
CA GLU A 101 -6.87 -11.73 11.68
C GLU A 101 -7.40 -10.63 12.62
N SER A 102 -6.59 -10.20 13.59
CA SER A 102 -6.93 -9.13 14.54
C SER A 102 -6.37 -7.77 14.11
N TRP A 103 -7.14 -6.71 14.39
CA TRP A 103 -6.70 -5.34 14.18
C TRP A 103 -5.39 -5.05 14.92
N THR A 104 -4.38 -4.63 14.17
CA THR A 104 -3.05 -4.33 14.69
C THR A 104 -2.54 -3.02 14.10
N GLU A 105 -1.81 -2.28 14.92
CA GLU A 105 -1.06 -1.10 14.47
C GLU A 105 0.30 -1.52 13.90
N VAL A 106 0.55 -1.15 12.64
CA VAL A 106 1.84 -1.34 11.98
C VAL A 106 2.53 0.02 11.85
N ARG A 107 3.79 0.11 12.27
CA ARG A 107 4.63 1.30 12.12
C ARG A 107 5.83 1.00 11.24
N LEU A 108 5.96 1.76 10.16
CA LEU A 108 7.04 1.63 9.18
C LEU A 108 7.86 2.91 9.15
N PRO A 109 9.05 2.95 9.76
CA PRO A 109 9.96 4.08 9.66
C PRO A 109 10.34 4.30 8.19
N LEU A 110 10.48 5.56 7.74
CA LEU A 110 10.85 5.88 6.35
C LEU A 110 12.20 5.26 5.97
N VAL A 111 13.10 5.10 6.94
CA VAL A 111 14.41 4.44 6.76
C VAL A 111 14.31 2.94 6.47
N ALA A 112 13.17 2.29 6.75
CA ALA A 112 12.95 0.87 6.45
C ALA A 112 12.51 0.65 4.99
N PHE A 113 12.24 1.71 4.23
CA PHE A 113 11.80 1.59 2.85
C PHE A 113 12.98 1.45 1.89
N THR A 114 12.84 0.51 0.95
CA THR A 114 13.81 0.29 -0.14
C THR A 114 13.30 0.93 -1.43
N ALA A 115 14.15 1.71 -2.11
CA ALA A 115 13.83 2.30 -3.40
C ALA A 115 13.88 1.25 -4.54
N SER A 116 12.88 1.23 -5.42
CA SER A 116 12.77 0.25 -6.52
C SER A 116 13.45 0.65 -7.84
N GLY A 117 14.00 1.87 -7.93
CA GLY A 117 14.52 2.41 -9.18
C GLY A 117 15.77 3.28 -9.00
N ALA A 118 16.54 3.39 -10.08
CA ALA A 118 17.73 4.24 -10.13
C ALA A 118 17.38 5.72 -9.87
N LEU A 119 18.38 6.47 -9.38
CA LEU A 119 18.31 7.92 -9.12
C LEU A 119 17.28 8.35 -8.05
N LEU A 120 16.59 7.41 -7.41
CA LEU A 120 15.81 7.69 -6.21
C LEU A 120 16.74 7.91 -5.01
N ARG A 121 16.28 8.69 -4.03
CA ARG A 121 16.97 8.79 -2.75
C ARG A 121 16.92 7.43 -2.05
N SER A 122 17.85 7.16 -1.15
CA SER A 122 17.79 5.95 -0.32
C SER A 122 16.59 5.96 0.63
N VAL A 123 16.27 7.14 1.18
CA VAL A 123 15.14 7.36 2.10
C VAL A 123 14.16 8.35 1.47
N PRO A 124 12.86 8.04 1.42
CA PRO A 124 11.85 8.96 0.89
C PRO A 124 11.77 10.23 1.74
N LYS A 125 11.63 11.40 1.10
CA LYS A 125 11.45 12.67 1.82
C LYS A 125 9.96 12.81 2.19
N PRO A 126 9.61 13.04 3.47
CA PRO A 126 8.22 13.18 3.88
C PRO A 126 7.50 14.31 3.14
N GLY A 127 8.13 15.49 3.09
CA GLY A 127 7.61 16.68 2.40
C GLY A 127 7.41 16.55 0.88
N SER A 128 7.74 15.40 0.27
CA SER A 128 7.46 15.12 -1.13
C SER A 128 6.59 13.88 -1.36
N LEU A 129 6.09 13.23 -0.31
CA LEU A 129 5.19 12.08 -0.45
C LEU A 129 3.89 12.49 -1.14
N SER A 130 3.47 11.69 -2.11
CA SER A 130 2.28 11.94 -2.93
C SER A 130 1.23 10.85 -2.81
N SER A 131 1.63 9.60 -2.56
CA SER A 131 0.68 8.51 -2.32
C SER A 131 1.24 7.41 -1.42
N VAL A 132 0.32 6.69 -0.80
CA VAL A 132 0.56 5.47 -0.01
C VAL A 132 -0.29 4.36 -0.60
N ALA A 133 0.28 3.20 -0.86
CA ALA A 133 -0.46 2.03 -1.31
C ALA A 133 -0.18 0.82 -0.42
N VAL A 134 -1.19 -0.02 -0.22
CA VAL A 134 -1.06 -1.35 0.36
C VAL A 134 -1.11 -2.36 -0.78
N VAL A 135 -0.10 -3.23 -0.82
CA VAL A 135 0.21 -4.06 -1.97
C VAL A 135 0.38 -5.50 -1.55
N ALA A 136 -0.27 -6.40 -2.27
CA ALA A 136 0.01 -7.82 -2.28
C ALA A 136 0.95 -8.08 -3.47
N TYR A 137 2.20 -8.49 -3.23
CA TYR A 137 3.26 -8.49 -4.25
C TYR A 137 4.17 -9.71 -4.20
N GLY A 138 4.64 -10.15 -5.36
CA GLY A 138 5.85 -10.96 -5.53
C GLY A 138 5.69 -12.46 -5.30
N ARG A 139 4.47 -12.95 -5.08
CA ARG A 139 4.16 -14.38 -4.96
C ARG A 139 2.70 -14.69 -5.23
N ASP A 140 2.43 -15.92 -5.63
CA ASP A 140 1.07 -16.44 -5.77
C ASP A 140 0.42 -16.57 -4.39
N HIS A 141 -0.73 -15.92 -4.20
CA HIS A 141 -1.55 -16.04 -2.99
C HIS A 141 -2.93 -15.41 -3.17
N ASP A 142 -3.88 -15.84 -2.33
CA ASP A 142 -5.13 -15.12 -2.14
C ASP A 142 -4.90 -14.00 -1.11
N ALA A 143 -5.15 -12.76 -1.53
CA ALA A 143 -5.03 -11.56 -0.73
C ALA A 143 -6.37 -11.23 -0.07
N ARG A 144 -6.32 -10.90 1.22
CA ARG A 144 -7.41 -10.35 2.03
C ARG A 144 -6.81 -9.47 3.11
N ILE A 145 -6.92 -8.15 2.94
CA ILE A 145 -6.44 -7.17 3.92
C ILE A 145 -7.45 -6.04 4.07
N ASP A 146 -7.72 -5.69 5.32
CA ASP A 146 -8.54 -4.56 5.70
C ASP A 146 -7.64 -3.44 6.23
N VAL A 147 -7.91 -2.21 5.79
CA VAL A 147 -7.21 -1.01 6.24
C VAL A 147 -8.24 -0.03 6.77
N ARG A 148 -8.15 0.24 8.08
CA ARG A 148 -9.01 1.21 8.76
C ARG A 148 -8.46 2.62 8.68
N GLU A 149 -7.14 2.75 8.77
CA GLU A 149 -6.48 4.04 8.93
C GLU A 149 -5.08 4.01 8.33
N VAL A 150 -4.70 5.12 7.69
CA VAL A 150 -3.33 5.43 7.29
C VAL A 150 -2.98 6.79 7.89
N GLY A 151 -1.85 6.85 8.58
CA GLY A 151 -1.36 8.07 9.21
C GLY A 151 0.16 8.17 9.12
N PHE A 152 0.68 9.28 9.65
CA PHE A 152 2.09 9.62 9.69
C PHE A 152 2.46 10.02 11.12
N TYR A 153 3.70 9.75 11.53
CA TYR A 153 4.25 10.08 12.85
C TYR A 153 5.71 10.51 12.75
#